data_AF-A0A023DFS8-F1
#
_entry.id   AF-A0A023DFS8-F1
#
_cell.length_a   1.000
_cell.length_b   1.000
_cell.length_c   1.000
_cell.angle_alpha   90.00
_cell.angle_beta   90.00
_cell.angle_gamma   90.00
#
_symmetry.space_group_name_H-M   'P 1'
#
loop_
_entity.id
_entity.type
_entity.pdbx_description
1 polymer ?
#
loop_
_entity_poly.entity_id
_entity_poly.type
_entity_poly.pdbx_seq_one_letter_code
_entity_poly.pdbx_strand_id
1 'polypeptide(L)'
;MGIHHGKREKPIVVYASHMPKGTIKEIECCWDQGLYLAVTYEDGQKATAYKPGSSIGVDLGEIHTIGAFCENGQALLITGRKIRSLHRLRNKKLADIQRRQSKCQKGSRQWKKYERATQYVLSKSERQLGDALHKMTKQFVDW
;
A
#
# COMPACT_ATOMS: atom_id res chain seq x y z
N MET A 1 -29.16 -13.63 -5.75
CA MET A 1 -28.71 -14.79 -4.95
C MET A 1 -27.73 -15.57 -5.80
N GLY A 2 -26.52 -15.81 -5.31
CA GLY A 2 -25.54 -16.64 -6.03
C GLY A 2 -25.84 -18.12 -5.83
N ILE A 3 -25.47 -18.94 -6.81
CA ILE A 3 -25.42 -20.41 -6.67
C ILE A 3 -23.97 -20.76 -6.42
N HIS A 4 -23.67 -21.29 -5.23
CA HIS A 4 -22.35 -21.78 -4.87
C HIS A 4 -22.48 -23.28 -4.52
N HIS A 5 -21.76 -24.14 -5.23
CA HIS A 5 -21.88 -25.61 -5.14
C HIS A 5 -23.34 -26.12 -5.21
N GLY A 6 -24.18 -25.52 -6.07
CA GLY A 6 -25.58 -25.93 -6.25
C GLY A 6 -26.52 -25.52 -5.11
N LYS A 7 -26.05 -24.78 -4.10
CA LYS A 7 -26.87 -24.26 -3.00
C LYS A 7 -27.10 -22.76 -3.18
N ARG A 8 -28.32 -22.31 -2.87
CA ARG A 8 -28.63 -20.88 -2.72
C ARG A 8 -27.96 -20.39 -1.45
N GLU A 9 -26.95 -19.55 -1.61
CA GLU A 9 -26.32 -18.85 -0.48
C GLU A 9 -26.91 -17.45 -0.33
N LYS A 10 -26.98 -16.99 0.93
CA LYS A 10 -27.34 -15.60 1.22
C LYS A 10 -26.28 -14.68 0.63
N PRO A 11 -26.67 -13.52 0.07
CA PRO A 11 -25.69 -12.56 -0.43
C PRO A 11 -24.76 -12.11 0.70
N ILE A 12 -23.48 -11.92 0.37
CA ILE A 12 -22.54 -11.22 1.25
C ILE A 12 -22.94 -9.74 1.21
N VAL A 13 -23.33 -9.19 2.36
CA VAL A 13 -23.69 -7.77 2.49
C VAL A 13 -22.52 -7.06 3.20
N VAL A 14 -21.95 -6.08 2.52
CA VAL A 14 -20.86 -5.25 3.05
C VAL A 14 -21.40 -3.83 3.27
N TYR A 15 -21.27 -3.34 4.50
CA TYR A 15 -21.63 -1.96 4.85
C TYR A 15 -20.37 -1.09 4.80
N ALA A 16 -20.39 -0.04 3.98
CA ALA A 16 -19.28 0.91 3.84
C ALA A 16 -19.76 2.32 4.22
N SER A 17 -19.12 2.92 5.23
CA SER A 17 -19.51 4.23 5.78
C SER A 17 -18.83 5.43 5.09
N HIS A 18 -17.79 5.19 4.30
CA HIS A 18 -16.96 6.23 3.68
C HIS A 18 -16.85 6.05 2.16
N MET A 19 -17.99 5.87 1.49
CA MET A 19 -17.99 5.78 0.03
C MET A 19 -17.60 7.14 -0.57
N PRO A 20 -16.78 7.16 -1.64
CA PRO A 20 -16.40 8.38 -2.31
C PRO A 20 -17.64 9.10 -2.85
N LYS A 21 -17.60 10.43 -2.82
CA LYS A 21 -18.62 11.26 -3.48
C LYS A 21 -18.36 11.23 -4.98
N GLY A 22 -19.39 11.00 -5.78
CA GLY A 22 -19.29 10.95 -7.23
C GLY A 22 -20.04 9.77 -7.83
N THR A 23 -19.86 9.57 -9.13
CA THR A 23 -20.47 8.45 -9.85
C THR A 23 -19.56 7.24 -9.74
N ILE A 24 -19.98 6.23 -8.96
CA ILE A 24 -19.26 4.96 -8.87
C ILE A 24 -19.41 4.22 -10.20
N LYS A 25 -18.27 3.79 -10.76
CA LYS A 25 -18.21 3.00 -12.00
C LYS A 25 -18.07 1.53 -11.71
N GLU A 26 -17.27 1.20 -10.71
CA GLU A 26 -16.92 -0.18 -10.38
C GLU A 26 -16.62 -0.32 -8.89
N ILE A 27 -17.03 -1.46 -8.33
CA ILE A 27 -16.66 -1.88 -6.98
C ILE A 27 -16.18 -3.32 -7.07
N GLU A 28 -14.91 -3.55 -6.72
CA GLU A 28 -14.34 -4.89 -6.59
C GLU A 28 -14.18 -5.26 -5.12
N CYS A 29 -14.47 -6.51 -4.79
CA CYS A 29 -14.23 -7.07 -3.47
C CYS A 29 -12.89 -7.81 -3.49
N CYS A 30 -11.88 -7.23 -2.85
CA CYS A 30 -10.50 -7.69 -2.94
C CYS A 30 -9.98 -8.20 -1.59
N TRP A 31 -9.02 -9.13 -1.65
CA TRP A 31 -8.29 -9.63 -0.48
C TRP A 31 -6.79 -9.43 -0.69
N ASP A 32 -6.19 -8.59 0.13
CA ASP A 32 -4.73 -8.50 0.29
C ASP A 32 -4.42 -8.32 1.77
N GLN A 33 -4.13 -9.45 2.44
CA GLN A 33 -3.89 -9.52 3.89
C GLN A 33 -5.02 -8.91 4.75
N GLY A 34 -6.19 -8.77 4.15
CA GLY A 34 -7.37 -8.10 4.68
C GLY A 34 -8.40 -7.90 3.56
N LEU A 35 -9.68 -7.86 3.93
CA LEU A 35 -10.77 -7.61 2.99
C LEU A 35 -10.92 -6.09 2.77
N TYR A 36 -10.98 -5.65 1.52
CA TYR A 36 -11.25 -4.26 1.18
C TYR A 36 -12.08 -4.15 -0.10
N LEU A 37 -12.70 -2.98 -0.30
CA LEU A 37 -13.40 -2.65 -1.53
C LEU A 37 -12.51 -1.71 -2.34
N ALA A 38 -12.13 -2.10 -3.56
CA ALA A 38 -11.55 -1.19 -4.53
C ALA A 38 -12.69 -0.50 -5.27
N VAL A 39 -12.74 0.84 -5.21
CA VAL A 39 -13.85 1.63 -5.75
C VAL A 39 -13.29 2.57 -6.81
N THR A 40 -13.72 2.35 -8.05
CA THR A 40 -13.43 3.26 -9.17
C THR A 40 -14.61 4.23 -9.31
N TYR A 41 -14.33 5.53 -9.29
CA TYR A 41 -15.36 6.57 -9.31
C TYR A 41 -14.91 7.79 -10.10
N GLU A 42 -15.88 8.49 -10.69
CA GLU A 42 -15.68 9.84 -11.21
C GLU A 42 -15.88 10.84 -10.07
N ASP A 43 -14.81 11.55 -9.72
CA ASP A 43 -14.80 12.54 -8.64
C ASP A 43 -15.34 13.92 -9.08
N GLY A 44 -15.69 14.07 -10.36
CA GLY A 44 -16.20 15.32 -10.94
C GLY A 44 -15.15 16.42 -11.08
N GLN A 45 -13.88 16.16 -10.73
CA GLN A 45 -12.81 17.13 -10.87
C GLN A 45 -12.39 17.21 -12.33
N LYS A 46 -12.44 18.42 -12.90
CA LYS A 46 -11.86 18.67 -14.22
C LYS A 46 -10.36 18.90 -14.03
N ALA A 47 -9.55 18.20 -14.83
CA ALA A 47 -8.11 18.43 -14.86
C ALA A 47 -7.84 19.92 -15.15
N THR A 48 -7.09 20.57 -14.27
CA THR A 48 -6.64 21.94 -14.49
C THR A 48 -5.75 21.96 -15.72
N ALA A 49 -5.99 22.88 -16.66
CA ALA A 49 -5.15 23.03 -17.83
C ALA A 49 -3.70 23.29 -17.39
N TYR A 50 -2.75 22.55 -17.99
CA TYR A 50 -1.33 22.75 -17.76
C TYR A 50 -0.96 24.20 -18.08
N LYS A 51 -0.35 24.88 -17.11
CA LYS A 51 0.26 26.20 -17.32
C LYS A 51 1.77 26.01 -17.39
N PRO A 52 2.44 26.46 -18.47
CA PRO A 52 3.89 26.43 -18.54
C PRO A 52 4.49 27.18 -17.35
N GLY A 53 5.43 26.55 -16.66
CA GLY A 53 6.17 27.07 -15.52
C GLY A 53 7.58 26.47 -15.51
N SER A 54 8.23 26.43 -14.35
CA SER A 54 9.52 25.74 -14.21
C SER A 54 9.33 24.23 -14.20
N SER A 55 10.19 23.52 -14.94
CA SER A 55 10.22 22.05 -14.91
C SER A 55 11.08 21.55 -13.75
N ILE A 56 10.69 20.39 -13.19
CA ILE A 56 11.45 19.70 -12.16
C ILE A 56 11.76 18.28 -12.66
N GLY A 57 13.04 17.93 -12.75
CA GLY A 57 13.49 16.56 -12.95
C GLY A 57 13.51 15.82 -11.62
N VAL A 58 12.86 14.65 -11.55
CA VAL A 58 12.75 13.84 -10.33
C VAL A 58 13.30 12.44 -10.58
N ASP A 59 14.26 12.02 -9.76
CA ASP A 59 14.77 10.65 -9.68
C ASP A 59 14.30 9.99 -8.37
N LEU A 60 13.76 8.77 -8.49
CA LEU A 60 13.23 7.99 -7.37
C LEU A 60 14.17 6.81 -7.08
N GLY A 61 14.63 6.70 -5.84
CA GLY A 61 15.59 5.66 -5.46
C GLY A 61 15.38 5.07 -4.05
N GLU A 62 16.10 3.98 -3.74
CA GLU A 62 15.98 3.33 -2.43
C GLU A 62 16.70 4.12 -1.31
N ILE A 63 17.87 4.68 -1.63
CA ILE A 63 18.70 5.46 -0.69
C ILE A 63 18.26 6.93 -0.71
N HIS A 64 18.14 7.49 -1.90
CA HIS A 64 17.60 8.82 -2.17
C HIS A 64 16.18 8.63 -2.70
N THR A 65 15.19 8.73 -1.80
CA THR A 65 13.78 8.45 -2.15
C THR A 65 13.26 9.42 -3.20
N ILE A 66 13.67 10.69 -3.09
CA ILE A 66 13.36 11.72 -4.08
C ILE A 66 14.61 12.58 -4.23
N GLY A 67 15.25 12.52 -5.39
CA GLY A 67 16.19 13.52 -5.87
C GLY A 67 15.49 14.43 -6.86
N ALA A 68 15.45 15.73 -6.62
CA ALA A 68 14.76 16.68 -7.47
C ALA A 68 15.68 17.85 -7.86
N PHE A 69 15.61 18.26 -9.12
CA PHE A 69 16.31 19.42 -9.64
C PHE A 69 15.35 20.28 -10.46
N CYS A 70 15.27 21.56 -10.12
CA CYS A 70 14.41 22.54 -10.79
C CYS A 70 15.25 23.38 -11.77
N GLU A 71 14.64 23.79 -12.89
CA GLU A 71 15.28 24.68 -13.88
C GLU A 71 15.77 26.01 -13.29
N ASN A 72 15.17 26.46 -12.18
CA ASN A 72 15.59 27.66 -11.47
C ASN A 72 16.89 27.48 -10.63
N GLY A 73 17.54 26.31 -10.71
CA GLY A 73 18.78 25.99 -10.01
C GLY A 73 18.60 25.42 -8.60
N GLN A 74 17.37 25.30 -8.11
CA GLN A 74 17.10 24.67 -6.81
C GLN A 74 17.18 23.15 -6.92
N ALA A 75 17.68 22.51 -5.86
CA ALA A 75 17.75 21.06 -5.75
C ALA A 75 17.27 20.60 -4.38
N LEU A 76 16.64 19.42 -4.34
CA LEU A 76 16.19 18.76 -3.12
C LEU A 76 16.59 17.30 -3.14
N LEU A 77 17.06 16.81 -2.01
CA LEU A 77 17.42 15.41 -1.81
C LEU A 77 16.77 14.87 -0.54
N ILE A 78 15.70 14.09 -0.71
CA ILE A 78 15.02 13.41 0.39
C ILE A 78 15.61 12.00 0.53
N THR A 79 16.15 11.69 1.70
CA THR A 79 16.79 10.40 1.97
C THR A 79 15.83 9.39 2.60
N GLY A 80 15.87 8.16 2.08
CA GLY A 80 14.97 7.05 2.44
C GLY A 80 15.40 6.22 3.64
N ARG A 81 16.31 6.70 4.51
CA ARG A 81 16.97 5.86 5.53
C ARG A 81 15.97 5.12 6.43
N LYS A 82 14.85 5.78 6.77
CA LYS A 82 13.76 5.16 7.54
C LYS A 82 13.09 4.02 6.77
N ILE A 83 12.74 4.25 5.51
CA ILE A 83 12.14 3.25 4.59
C ILE A 83 13.07 2.04 4.46
N ARG A 84 14.36 2.25 4.21
CA ARG A 84 15.37 1.19 4.16
C ARG A 84 15.44 0.38 5.46
N SER A 85 15.42 1.05 6.61
CA SER A 85 15.40 0.38 7.91
C SER A 85 14.16 -0.49 8.11
N LEU A 86 12.99 -0.01 7.65
CA LEU A 86 11.73 -0.77 7.68
C LEU A 86 11.81 -2.00 6.76
N HIS A 87 12.26 -1.86 5.52
CA HIS A 87 12.47 -3.00 4.62
C HIS A 87 13.42 -4.03 5.22
N ARG A 88 14.55 -3.58 5.79
CA ARG A 88 15.51 -4.47 6.43
C ARG A 88 14.89 -5.23 7.60
N LEU A 89 14.13 -4.55 8.46
CA LEU A 89 13.46 -5.19 9.59
C LEU A 89 12.43 -6.21 9.11
N ARG A 90 11.58 -5.83 8.15
CA ARG A 90 10.58 -6.71 7.53
C ARG A 90 11.24 -7.99 7.00
N ASN A 91 12.24 -7.85 6.15
CA ASN A 91 12.90 -8.98 5.50
C ASN A 91 13.57 -9.91 6.53
N LYS A 92 14.23 -9.35 7.55
CA LYS A 92 14.83 -10.15 8.65
C LYS A 92 13.78 -10.94 9.43
N LYS A 93 12.65 -10.31 9.76
CA LYS A 93 11.57 -10.97 10.51
C LYS A 93 10.88 -12.05 9.68
N LEU A 94 10.60 -11.77 8.41
CA LEU A 94 10.01 -12.77 7.49
C LEU A 94 10.93 -13.97 7.33
N ALA A 95 12.23 -13.77 7.14
CA ALA A 95 13.20 -14.86 7.01
C ALA A 95 13.24 -15.78 8.26
N ASP A 96 13.19 -15.21 9.48
CA ASP A 96 13.14 -16.01 10.72
C ASP A 96 11.83 -16.80 10.83
N ILE A 97 10.68 -16.16 10.54
CA ILE A 97 9.37 -16.82 10.59
C ILE A 97 9.31 -17.96 9.54
N GLN A 98 9.71 -17.68 8.30
CA GLN A 98 9.70 -18.65 7.21
C GLN A 98 10.58 -19.86 7.51
N ARG A 99 11.77 -19.66 8.08
CA ARG A 99 12.67 -20.74 8.52
C ARG A 99 12.04 -21.66 9.56
N ARG A 100 11.21 -21.12 10.45
CA ARG A 100 10.51 -21.92 11.47
C ARG A 100 9.27 -22.58 10.89
N GLN A 101 8.56 -21.89 10.01
CA GLN A 101 7.35 -22.37 9.36
C GLN A 101 7.64 -23.55 8.42
N SER A 102 8.78 -23.55 7.73
CA SER A 102 9.19 -24.65 6.83
C SER A 102 9.39 -25.98 7.54
N LYS A 103 9.64 -25.96 8.86
CA LYS A 103 9.77 -27.17 9.71
C LYS A 103 8.43 -27.69 10.22
N CYS A 104 7.33 -27.02 9.92
CA CYS A 104 6.00 -27.37 10.42
C CYS A 104 5.16 -28.03 9.32
N GLN A 105 4.31 -28.99 9.70
CA GLN A 105 3.30 -29.53 8.80
C GLN A 105 2.29 -28.43 8.43
N LYS A 106 2.05 -28.24 7.13
CA LYS A 106 1.07 -27.28 6.61
C LYS A 106 -0.29 -27.52 7.24
N GLY A 107 -0.93 -26.46 7.73
CA GLY A 107 -2.22 -26.52 8.41
C GLY A 107 -2.20 -26.91 9.89
N SER A 108 -1.05 -27.34 10.44
CA SER A 108 -0.90 -27.58 11.88
C SER A 108 -1.11 -26.30 12.70
N ARG A 109 -1.39 -26.45 14.01
CA ARG A 109 -1.56 -25.30 14.93
C ARG A 109 -0.34 -24.38 14.92
N GLN A 110 0.86 -24.96 14.95
CA GLN A 110 2.11 -24.20 14.92
C GLN A 110 2.34 -23.52 13.56
N TRP A 111 2.05 -24.20 12.44
CA TRP A 111 2.13 -23.59 11.11
C TRP A 111 1.20 -22.38 10.98
N LYS A 112 -0.06 -22.51 11.44
CA LYS A 112 -1.04 -21.41 11.44
C LYS A 112 -0.61 -20.25 12.35
N LYS A 113 0.12 -20.52 13.44
CA LYS A 113 0.69 -19.48 14.31
C LYS A 113 1.75 -18.66 13.57
N TYR A 114 2.65 -19.31 12.84
CA TYR A 114 3.64 -18.63 12.02
C TYR A 114 3.02 -17.86 10.86
N GLU A 115 2.01 -18.44 10.20
CA GLU A 115 1.26 -17.75 9.16
C GLU A 115 0.68 -16.41 9.66
N ARG A 116 -0.01 -16.43 10.81
CA ARG A 116 -0.51 -15.20 11.44
C ARG A 116 0.60 -14.19 11.77
N ALA A 117 1.77 -14.66 12.18
CA ALA A 117 2.91 -13.79 12.45
C ALA A 117 3.47 -13.15 11.18
N THR A 118 3.53 -13.90 10.07
CA THR A 118 3.90 -13.39 8.73
C THR A 118 2.95 -12.25 8.33
N GLN A 119 1.64 -12.50 8.39
CA GLN A 119 0.61 -11.51 8.06
C GLN A 119 0.70 -10.25 8.94
N TYR A 120 0.99 -10.42 10.24
CA TYR A 120 1.20 -9.29 11.14
C TYR A 120 2.43 -8.46 10.76
N VAL A 121 3.56 -9.11 10.43
CA VAL A 121 4.79 -8.41 10.04
C VAL A 121 4.59 -7.65 8.73
N LEU A 122 3.95 -8.26 7.74
CA LEU A 122 3.67 -7.62 6.45
C LEU A 122 2.77 -6.40 6.62
N SER A 123 1.56 -6.57 7.17
CA SER A 123 0.59 -5.48 7.39
C SER A 123 1.10 -4.34 8.27
N LYS A 124 1.94 -4.64 9.28
CA LYS A 124 2.59 -3.59 10.09
C LYS A 124 3.63 -2.83 9.29
N SER A 125 4.47 -3.54 8.54
CA SER A 125 5.54 -2.93 7.75
C SER A 125 4.97 -2.05 6.64
N GLU A 126 3.91 -2.50 5.98
CA GLU A 126 3.23 -1.76 4.92
C GLU A 126 2.64 -0.44 5.43
N ARG A 127 1.93 -0.46 6.56
CA ARG A 127 1.42 0.76 7.20
C ARG A 127 2.54 1.75 7.55
N GLN A 128 3.66 1.25 8.07
CA GLN A 128 4.82 2.09 8.40
C GLN A 128 5.49 2.66 7.15
N LEU A 129 5.54 1.90 6.05
CA LEU A 129 6.06 2.37 4.77
C LEU A 129 5.14 3.43 4.17
N GLY A 130 3.83 3.23 4.19
CA GLY A 130 2.85 4.21 3.72
C GLY A 130 2.94 5.55 4.45
N ASP A 131 3.02 5.52 5.79
CA ASP A 131 3.23 6.73 6.60
C ASP A 131 4.55 7.44 6.26
N ALA A 132 5.64 6.69 6.13
CA ALA A 132 6.94 7.25 5.78
C ALA A 132 6.94 7.87 4.38
N LEU A 133 6.34 7.20 3.39
CA LEU A 133 6.19 7.69 2.03
C LEU A 133 5.33 8.96 1.99
N HIS A 134 4.21 8.98 2.71
CA HIS A 134 3.32 10.15 2.77
C HIS A 134 4.05 11.38 3.33
N LYS A 135 4.85 11.20 4.39
CA LYS A 135 5.65 12.30 4.96
C LYS A 135 6.72 12.81 3.98
N MET A 136 7.34 11.90 3.22
CA MET A 136 8.35 12.28 2.21
C MET A 136 7.72 12.99 1.01
N THR A 137 6.60 12.50 0.50
CA THR A 137 5.90 13.17 -0.61
C THR A 137 5.33 14.51 -0.17
N LYS A 138 4.83 14.62 1.07
CA LYS A 138 4.41 15.90 1.64
C LYS A 138 5.58 16.89 1.73
N GLN A 139 6.74 16.45 2.24
CA GLN A 139 7.95 17.26 2.26
C GLN A 139 8.37 17.72 0.86
N PHE A 140 8.24 16.85 -0.15
CA PHE A 140 8.55 17.21 -1.54
C PHE A 140 7.58 18.24 -2.12
N VAL A 141 6.28 18.10 -1.85
CA VAL A 141 5.25 19.05 -2.33
C VAL A 141 5.31 20.39 -1.60
N ASP A 142 5.79 20.40 -0.36
CA ASP A 142 5.95 21.63 0.43
C ASP A 142 7.22 22.41 0.10
N TRP A 143 8.18 21.78 -0.59
CA TRP A 143 9.41 22.41 -1.11
C TRP A 143 9.15 23.05 -2.47
#